data_AF-A0A4S4DQU3-F1
#
_entry.id   AF-A0A4S4DQU3-F1
#
_cell.length_a   1.000
_cell.length_b   1.000
_cell.length_c   1.000
_cell.angle_alpha   90.00
_cell.angle_beta   90.00
_cell.angle_gamma   90.00
#
_symmetry.space_group_name_H-M   'P 1'
#
loop_
_entity.id
_entity.type
_entity.pdbx_description
1 polymer ?
#
loop_
_entity_poly.entity_id
_entity_poly.type
_entity_poly.pdbx_seq_one_letter_code
_entity_poly.pdbx_strand_id
1 'polypeptide(L)'
;MTIYWSSTYGDYAIASIPRPPFDDLIQRLVRLQNHDQMHQESPVVSIDIPSGWHVEEGDISGEGIKPNMLVSLTAPKLCAKKFCGPHHFLGGRFVPPSIVENYKLQLPPYPGTSMCVRIGKPPQIDIAALRENYISPEFLEDQVEADPFGQFQKWFDDAVAAGLKEPNAMALSTAGKNGKPSSRIVLLKGVDKGGLVWYTNYESRKAHEIFENPHASLLFYWDGLNRQVRVEGFVEKVSDEESERYFHSRPRGSQIGAIVSMQSTVIPGRHILHQEYEELEEKFSDGSLIPKPKHWGGYRLKPVAFEFWQGQKSRLHDRILKQFKVDVDCWLVMHPMVSLMLSSLSVVYRLFLKSPFKCCKTVLKFFDNLGSELMHVYMS
;
A
#
# COMPACT_ATOMS: atom_id res chain seq x y z
N MET A 1 5.44 -19.93 19.51
CA MET A 1 5.72 -20.73 18.29
C MET A 1 6.48 -21.99 18.71
N THR A 2 6.02 -23.16 18.28
CA THR A 2 6.67 -24.44 18.57
C THR A 2 7.00 -25.14 17.24
N ILE A 3 8.28 -25.44 17.02
CA ILE A 3 8.76 -26.18 15.84
C ILE A 3 9.04 -27.60 16.26
N TYR A 4 8.42 -28.56 15.56
CA TYR A 4 8.72 -29.98 15.71
C TYR A 4 9.55 -30.45 14.50
N TRP A 5 10.74 -30.99 14.79
CA TRP A 5 11.54 -31.75 13.84
C TRP A 5 11.42 -33.23 14.18
N SER A 6 11.00 -34.06 13.22
CA SER A 6 11.17 -35.50 13.33
C SER A 6 12.51 -35.90 12.70
N SER A 7 13.34 -36.60 13.48
CA SER A 7 14.47 -37.37 12.96
C SER A 7 14.19 -38.85 13.26
N THR A 8 14.83 -39.75 12.53
CA THR A 8 14.75 -41.21 12.74
C THR A 8 15.13 -41.68 14.16
N TYR A 9 15.58 -40.78 15.05
CA TYR A 9 16.04 -41.06 16.41
C TYR A 9 15.30 -40.28 17.51
N GLY A 10 14.13 -39.68 17.21
CA GLY A 10 13.27 -39.04 18.22
C GLY A 10 12.75 -37.67 17.80
N ASP A 11 11.64 -37.27 18.45
CA ASP A 11 11.01 -35.96 18.31
C ASP A 11 11.72 -34.91 19.17
N TYR A 12 12.15 -33.81 18.56
CA TYR A 12 12.73 -32.68 19.29
C TYR A 12 11.85 -31.45 19.12
N ALA A 13 11.30 -30.95 20.23
CA ALA A 13 10.77 -29.60 20.30
C ALA A 13 11.94 -28.63 20.53
N ILE A 14 12.30 -27.86 19.51
CA ILE A 14 13.38 -26.87 19.63
C ILE A 14 12.77 -25.47 19.66
N ALA A 15 12.94 -24.77 20.78
CA ALA A 15 12.72 -23.34 20.87
C ALA A 15 13.88 -22.56 20.20
N SER A 16 14.15 -22.81 18.92
CA SER A 16 15.23 -22.17 18.17
C SER A 16 14.72 -21.17 17.14
N ILE A 17 15.58 -20.19 16.82
CA ILE A 17 15.39 -19.27 15.70
C ILE A 17 15.29 -20.08 14.39
N PRO A 18 14.21 -19.91 13.59
CA PRO A 18 14.06 -20.54 12.29
C PRO A 18 15.26 -20.26 11.37
N ARG A 19 15.70 -21.24 10.57
CA ARG A 19 16.81 -21.08 9.61
C ARG A 19 16.34 -21.17 8.16
N PRO A 20 17.04 -20.54 7.21
CA PRO A 20 16.83 -20.78 5.79
C PRO A 20 16.89 -22.28 5.46
N PRO A 21 16.02 -22.79 4.56
CA PRO A 21 15.07 -22.05 3.72
C PRO A 21 13.66 -21.85 4.33
N PHE A 22 13.44 -22.24 5.58
CA PHE A 22 12.11 -22.30 6.20
C PHE A 22 11.73 -21.07 7.02
N ASP A 23 12.72 -20.26 7.36
CA ASP A 23 12.60 -19.06 8.18
C ASP A 23 11.59 -18.04 7.64
N ASP A 24 11.64 -17.71 6.35
CA ASP A 24 10.69 -16.77 5.73
C ASP A 24 9.24 -17.30 5.78
N LEU A 25 9.03 -18.60 5.49
CA LEU A 25 7.69 -19.21 5.57
C LEU A 25 7.12 -19.16 6.99
N ILE A 26 7.95 -19.52 7.96
CA ILE A 26 7.60 -19.52 9.36
C ILE A 26 7.25 -18.10 9.83
N GLN A 27 8.07 -17.10 9.48
CA GLN A 27 7.82 -15.72 9.85
C GLN A 27 6.53 -15.18 9.23
N ARG A 28 6.20 -15.57 7.99
CA ARG A 28 4.93 -15.22 7.35
C ARG A 28 3.73 -15.80 8.11
N LEU A 29 3.79 -17.05 8.55
CA LEU A 29 2.71 -17.65 9.34
C LEU A 29 2.46 -16.89 10.65
N VAL A 30 3.55 -16.52 11.35
CA VAL A 30 3.46 -15.74 12.59
C VAL A 30 2.83 -14.36 12.33
N ARG A 31 3.20 -13.69 11.23
CA ARG A 31 2.60 -12.40 10.86
C ARG A 31 1.10 -12.52 10.56
N LEU A 32 0.69 -13.58 9.86
CA LEU A 32 -0.72 -13.81 9.53
C LEU A 32 -1.59 -13.99 10.77
N GLN A 33 -1.12 -14.71 11.79
CA GLN A 33 -1.89 -14.88 13.03
C GLN A 33 -1.97 -13.62 13.89
N ASN A 34 -0.97 -12.73 13.84
CA ASN A 34 -1.02 -11.48 14.61
C ASN A 34 -2.10 -10.51 14.10
N HIS A 35 -2.61 -10.69 12.87
CA HIS A 35 -3.74 -9.91 12.34
C HIS A 35 -5.11 -10.46 12.77
N ASP A 36 -5.25 -11.78 12.95
CA ASP A 36 -6.48 -12.41 13.45
C ASP A 36 -6.53 -12.36 14.99
N GLN A 37 -6.99 -11.25 15.56
CA GLN A 37 -7.08 -11.02 17.01
C GLN A 37 -8.04 -11.96 17.78
N MET A 38 -8.63 -12.99 17.16
CA MET A 38 -9.69 -13.79 17.79
C MET A 38 -9.29 -15.15 18.36
N HIS A 39 -8.11 -15.71 18.05
CA HIS A 39 -7.68 -16.97 18.69
C HIS A 39 -6.18 -17.00 19.04
N GLN A 40 -5.93 -17.11 20.34
CA GLN A 40 -4.64 -16.97 21.02
C GLN A 40 -3.86 -18.31 21.09
N GLU A 41 -3.81 -19.08 19.99
CA GLU A 41 -2.99 -20.29 19.93
C GLU A 41 -1.74 -20.07 19.08
N SER A 42 -0.57 -20.37 19.65
CA SER A 42 0.69 -20.31 18.93
C SER A 42 0.62 -21.20 17.68
N PRO A 43 1.08 -20.71 16.51
CA PRO A 43 1.02 -21.51 15.30
C PRO A 43 1.95 -22.71 15.46
N VAL A 44 1.44 -23.89 15.13
CA VAL A 44 2.20 -25.14 15.14
C VAL A 44 2.67 -25.44 13.73
N VAL A 45 3.99 -25.57 13.58
CA VAL A 45 4.62 -25.94 12.31
C VAL A 45 5.29 -27.29 12.48
N SER A 46 4.99 -28.20 11.54
CA SER A 46 5.68 -29.47 11.42
C SER A 46 6.58 -29.48 10.20
N ILE A 47 7.81 -29.96 10.37
CA ILE A 47 8.74 -30.22 9.26
C ILE A 47 8.82 -31.74 9.05
N ASP A 48 8.57 -32.17 7.82
CA ASP A 48 8.45 -33.55 7.34
C ASP A 48 7.23 -34.34 7.84
N ILE A 49 7.33 -35.01 9.00
CA ILE A 49 6.27 -35.84 9.57
C ILE A 49 5.78 -35.19 10.87
N PRO A 50 4.46 -34.89 11.01
CA PRO A 50 3.92 -34.44 12.29
C PRO A 50 4.13 -35.46 13.40
N SER A 51 4.54 -34.99 14.57
CA SER A 51 4.72 -35.86 15.75
C SER A 51 3.42 -36.61 16.05
N GLY A 52 3.55 -37.91 16.35
CA GLY A 52 2.43 -38.84 16.53
C GLY A 52 1.84 -39.41 15.24
N TRP A 53 2.32 -39.01 14.05
CA TRP A 53 1.84 -39.60 12.79
C TRP A 53 2.68 -40.81 12.37
N HIS A 54 2.02 -41.84 11.89
CA HIS A 54 2.66 -42.94 11.17
C HIS A 54 3.18 -42.43 9.82
N VAL A 55 4.39 -42.85 9.44
CA VAL A 55 5.11 -42.38 8.24
C VAL A 55 4.33 -42.61 6.94
N GLU A 56 3.49 -43.64 6.88
CA GLU A 56 2.70 -43.95 5.68
C GLU A 56 1.21 -43.64 5.84
N GLU A 57 0.65 -43.94 7.00
CA GLU A 57 -0.81 -43.94 7.22
C GLU A 57 -1.31 -42.61 7.79
N GLY A 58 -0.42 -41.76 8.31
CA GLY A 58 -0.79 -40.52 8.98
C GLY A 58 -1.17 -40.74 10.43
N ASP A 59 -2.04 -39.90 10.96
CA ASP A 59 -2.53 -40.01 12.33
C ASP A 59 -3.56 -41.14 12.48
N ILE A 60 -3.07 -42.35 12.75
CA ILE A 60 -3.92 -43.53 12.97
C ILE A 60 -4.70 -43.40 14.28
N SER A 61 -4.07 -42.80 15.29
CA SER A 61 -4.60 -42.69 16.66
C SER A 61 -5.63 -41.58 16.84
N GLY A 62 -5.58 -40.53 16.01
CA GLY A 62 -6.31 -39.27 16.22
C GLY A 62 -5.69 -38.36 17.27
N GLU A 63 -4.63 -38.81 17.96
CA GLU A 63 -3.93 -38.12 19.05
C GLU A 63 -2.67 -37.37 18.56
N GLY A 64 -2.31 -37.54 17.28
CA GLY A 64 -1.16 -36.87 16.68
C GLY A 64 -1.33 -35.35 16.60
N ILE A 65 -0.21 -34.64 16.51
CA ILE A 65 -0.23 -33.18 16.38
C ILE A 65 -0.92 -32.79 15.06
N LYS A 66 -1.75 -31.74 15.13
CA LYS A 66 -2.44 -31.16 13.96
C LYS A 66 -1.83 -29.80 13.64
N PRO A 67 -0.74 -29.74 12.84
CA PRO A 67 -0.06 -28.49 12.60
C PRO A 67 -0.89 -27.55 11.71
N ASN A 68 -0.79 -26.24 11.94
CA ASN A 68 -1.34 -25.23 11.03
C ASN A 68 -0.59 -25.21 9.70
N MET A 69 0.71 -25.58 9.73
CA MET A 69 1.56 -25.69 8.56
C MET A 69 2.37 -26.99 8.55
N LEU A 70 2.34 -27.70 7.43
CA LEU A 70 3.23 -28.82 7.14
C LEU A 70 4.23 -28.40 6.07
N VAL A 71 5.53 -28.54 6.35
CA VAL A 71 6.60 -28.41 5.36
C VAL A 71 7.18 -29.79 5.08
N SER A 72 6.70 -30.45 4.03
CA SER A 72 7.25 -31.73 3.58
C SER A 72 8.62 -31.52 2.96
N LEU A 73 9.59 -32.38 3.27
CA LEU A 73 10.89 -32.33 2.62
C LEU A 73 10.80 -32.87 1.19
N THR A 74 11.90 -32.77 0.46
CA THR A 74 12.09 -33.10 -0.96
C THR A 74 11.40 -34.39 -1.44
N ALA A 75 11.30 -35.41 -0.59
CA ALA A 75 10.54 -36.63 -0.83
C ALA A 75 9.43 -36.76 0.22
N PRO A 76 8.22 -36.20 -0.01
CA PRO A 76 7.16 -36.24 0.99
C PRO A 76 6.79 -37.67 1.33
N LYS A 77 6.71 -37.96 2.63
CA LYS A 77 6.21 -39.24 3.12
C LYS A 77 4.74 -39.42 2.77
N LEU A 78 4.28 -40.66 2.62
CA LEU A 78 2.91 -40.96 2.20
C LEU A 78 1.87 -40.35 3.15
N CYS A 79 2.20 -40.24 4.44
CA CYS A 79 1.36 -39.57 5.44
C CYS A 79 1.02 -38.12 5.08
N ALA A 80 1.87 -37.40 4.33
CA ALA A 80 1.63 -36.02 3.92
C ALA A 80 0.38 -35.88 3.04
N LYS A 81 -0.06 -36.95 2.36
CA LYS A 81 -1.34 -36.98 1.61
C LYS A 81 -2.57 -36.83 2.51
N LYS A 82 -2.43 -37.10 3.81
CA LYS A 82 -3.50 -37.01 4.81
C LYS A 82 -3.57 -35.64 5.47
N PHE A 83 -2.63 -34.74 5.16
CA PHE A 83 -2.64 -33.40 5.72
C PHE A 83 -3.77 -32.55 5.10
N CYS A 84 -4.64 -32.02 5.95
CA CYS A 84 -5.77 -31.17 5.57
C CYS A 84 -5.65 -29.73 6.09
N GLY A 85 -4.51 -29.36 6.68
CA GLY A 85 -4.31 -28.03 7.24
C GLY A 85 -4.16 -26.95 6.16
N PRO A 86 -4.28 -25.67 6.54
CA PRO A 86 -4.37 -24.56 5.60
C PRO A 86 -3.06 -24.31 4.82
N HIS A 87 -1.91 -24.75 5.34
CA HIS A 87 -0.61 -24.41 4.77
C HIS A 87 0.26 -25.66 4.56
N HIS A 88 0.27 -26.21 3.34
CA HIS A 88 1.19 -27.30 2.99
C HIS A 88 2.28 -26.77 2.04
N PHE A 89 3.55 -26.97 2.37
CA PHE A 89 4.69 -26.61 1.54
C PHE A 89 5.58 -27.83 1.26
N LEU A 90 6.18 -27.87 0.08
CA LEU A 90 7.30 -28.73 -0.28
C LEU A 90 8.58 -27.92 -0.16
N GLY A 91 9.48 -28.31 0.73
CA GLY A 91 10.79 -27.72 0.93
C GLY A 91 11.92 -28.51 0.24
N GLY A 92 13.04 -27.83 -0.01
CA GLY A 92 14.26 -28.45 -0.52
C GLY A 92 14.33 -28.39 -2.04
N ARG A 93 15.17 -27.50 -2.54
CA ARG A 93 15.30 -27.17 -3.96
C ARG A 93 16.19 -28.16 -4.70
N PHE A 94 15.81 -29.43 -4.70
CA PHE A 94 16.24 -30.46 -5.65
C PHE A 94 15.49 -31.74 -5.30
N VAL A 95 14.34 -32.03 -5.92
CA VAL A 95 13.80 -33.40 -5.91
C VAL A 95 14.55 -34.16 -7.01
N PRO A 96 15.47 -35.08 -6.67
CA PRO A 96 16.16 -35.85 -7.70
C PRO A 96 15.13 -36.57 -8.58
N PRO A 97 15.33 -36.67 -9.91
CA PRO A 97 14.42 -37.42 -10.79
C PRO A 97 14.11 -38.82 -10.28
N SER A 98 15.07 -39.49 -9.62
CA SER A 98 14.89 -40.81 -8.99
C SER A 98 13.84 -40.83 -7.88
N ILE A 99 13.73 -39.76 -7.08
CA ILE A 99 12.68 -39.65 -6.05
C ILE A 99 11.32 -39.39 -6.68
N VAL A 100 11.27 -38.55 -7.72
CA VAL A 100 10.03 -38.29 -8.48
C VAL A 100 9.49 -39.61 -9.05
N GLU A 101 10.36 -40.42 -9.62
CA GLU A 101 10.04 -41.71 -10.20
C GLU A 101 9.67 -42.77 -9.15
N ASN A 102 10.49 -42.93 -8.10
CA ASN A 102 10.27 -43.92 -7.03
C ASN A 102 8.94 -43.71 -6.29
N TYR A 103 8.53 -42.47 -6.09
CA TYR A 103 7.31 -42.13 -5.34
C TYR A 103 6.17 -41.63 -6.23
N LYS A 104 6.33 -41.67 -7.56
CA LYS A 104 5.35 -41.22 -8.56
C LYS A 104 4.81 -39.81 -8.25
N LEU A 105 5.70 -38.89 -7.87
CA LEU A 105 5.33 -37.55 -7.45
C LEU A 105 4.92 -36.72 -8.68
N GLN A 106 3.73 -36.13 -8.65
CA GLN A 106 3.33 -35.13 -9.64
C GLN A 106 3.69 -33.73 -9.12
N LEU A 107 4.88 -33.25 -9.52
CA LEU A 107 5.33 -31.92 -9.15
C LEU A 107 4.68 -30.88 -10.08
N PRO A 108 4.06 -29.81 -9.54
CA PRO A 108 3.62 -28.68 -10.35
C PRO A 108 4.78 -28.06 -11.16
N PRO A 109 4.51 -27.44 -12.32
CA PRO A 109 5.51 -26.65 -13.02
C PRO A 109 5.91 -25.46 -12.14
N TYR A 110 7.19 -25.36 -11.79
CA TYR A 110 7.69 -24.34 -10.87
C TYR A 110 8.67 -23.37 -11.57
N PRO A 111 8.18 -22.24 -12.09
CA PRO A 111 9.07 -21.15 -12.50
C PRO A 111 9.57 -20.40 -11.25
N GLY A 112 10.88 -20.42 -10.98
CA GLY A 112 11.50 -19.46 -10.04
C GLY A 112 12.60 -19.98 -9.12
N THR A 113 13.11 -19.05 -8.30
CA THR A 113 14.21 -19.25 -7.33
C THR A 113 13.80 -19.82 -5.97
N SER A 114 12.50 -20.03 -5.76
CA SER A 114 11.93 -20.40 -4.46
C SER A 114 12.39 -21.79 -3.99
N MET A 115 12.88 -21.87 -2.75
CA MET A 115 13.35 -23.12 -2.12
C MET A 115 12.24 -23.92 -1.42
N CYS A 116 11.08 -23.29 -1.21
CA CYS A 116 9.88 -23.94 -0.72
C CYS A 116 8.69 -23.52 -1.58
N VAL A 117 7.80 -24.46 -1.91
CA VAL A 117 6.63 -24.19 -2.73
C VAL A 117 5.36 -24.76 -2.11
N ARG A 118 4.28 -24.00 -2.15
CA ARG A 118 2.99 -24.45 -1.62
C ARG A 118 2.43 -25.62 -2.43
N ILE A 119 1.96 -26.65 -1.74
CA ILE A 119 1.23 -27.79 -2.31
C ILE A 119 -0.26 -27.62 -2.00
N GLY A 120 -1.11 -27.98 -2.96
CA GLY A 120 -2.57 -27.95 -2.80
C GLY A 120 -3.22 -26.64 -3.24
N LYS A 121 -4.56 -26.64 -3.24
CA LYS A 121 -5.34 -25.45 -3.59
C LYS A 121 -5.26 -24.43 -2.45
N PRO A 122 -5.08 -23.12 -2.73
CA PRO A 122 -5.26 -22.11 -1.71
C PRO A 122 -6.68 -22.21 -1.12
N PRO A 123 -6.88 -21.83 0.16
CA PRO A 123 -8.23 -21.71 0.68
C PRO A 123 -9.03 -20.82 -0.26
N GLN A 124 -10.23 -21.26 -0.60
CA GLN A 124 -11.17 -20.42 -1.31
C GLN A 124 -11.64 -19.37 -0.32
N ILE A 125 -11.05 -18.18 -0.41
CA ILE A 125 -11.41 -17.04 0.42
C ILE A 125 -12.63 -16.39 -0.24
N ASP A 126 -13.72 -16.28 0.51
CA ASP A 126 -14.79 -15.37 0.14
C ASP A 126 -14.31 -13.94 0.39
N ILE A 127 -14.08 -13.20 -0.70
CA ILE A 127 -13.60 -11.81 -0.66
C ILE A 127 -14.59 -10.94 0.14
N ALA A 128 -15.89 -11.23 0.09
CA ALA A 128 -16.90 -10.47 0.84
C ALA A 128 -16.78 -10.68 2.36
N ALA A 129 -16.17 -11.79 2.79
CA ALA A 129 -15.99 -12.15 4.19
C ALA A 129 -14.69 -11.59 4.81
N LEU A 130 -13.78 -11.01 4.02
CA LEU A 130 -12.56 -10.32 4.50
C LEU A 130 -12.84 -8.98 5.22
N ARG A 131 -14.06 -8.83 5.75
CA ARG A 131 -14.52 -7.59 6.36
C ARG A 131 -13.91 -7.42 7.75
N GLU A 132 -13.19 -6.33 7.94
CA GLU A 132 -12.73 -5.89 9.25
C GLU A 132 -13.63 -4.78 9.81
N ASN A 133 -13.74 -4.73 11.15
CA ASN A 133 -14.39 -3.63 11.86
C ASN A 133 -13.31 -2.70 12.41
N TYR A 134 -13.23 -1.49 11.87
CA TYR A 134 -12.24 -0.50 12.31
C TYR A 134 -12.56 0.00 13.72
N ILE A 135 -11.54 0.06 14.59
CA ILE A 135 -11.63 0.68 15.91
C ILE A 135 -10.71 1.89 15.90
N SER A 136 -11.29 3.09 15.80
CA SER A 136 -10.53 4.35 15.77
C SER A 136 -11.22 5.40 16.64
N PRO A 137 -10.51 6.45 17.09
CA PRO A 137 -11.13 7.65 17.65
C PRO A 137 -12.06 8.30 16.63
N GLU A 138 -13.12 8.96 17.11
CA GLU A 138 -13.96 9.83 16.27
C GLU A 138 -13.14 11.00 15.72
N PHE A 139 -13.47 11.43 14.51
CA PHE A 139 -12.85 12.57 13.84
C PHE A 139 -13.91 13.58 13.39
N LEU A 140 -14.15 14.59 14.22
CA LEU A 140 -15.23 15.56 14.08
C LEU A 140 -14.74 16.91 13.53
N GLU A 141 -15.66 17.75 13.05
CA GLU A 141 -15.34 19.02 12.36
C GLU A 141 -14.59 20.02 13.23
N ASP A 142 -14.88 20.03 14.54
CA ASP A 142 -14.23 20.91 15.52
C ASP A 142 -12.81 20.47 15.89
N GLN A 143 -12.43 19.24 15.53
CA GLN A 143 -11.08 18.68 15.74
C GLN A 143 -10.15 18.91 14.54
N VAL A 144 -10.68 19.37 13.40
CA VAL A 144 -9.91 19.56 12.17
C VAL A 144 -9.22 20.91 12.17
N GLU A 145 -7.92 20.92 11.88
CA GLU A 145 -7.17 22.16 11.73
C GLU A 145 -7.80 23.07 10.65
N ALA A 146 -7.75 24.38 10.87
CA ALA A 146 -8.25 25.35 9.90
C ALA A 146 -7.51 25.24 8.56
N ASP A 147 -6.17 25.13 8.63
CA ASP A 147 -5.29 24.91 7.50
C ASP A 147 -5.17 23.39 7.19
N PRO A 148 -5.60 22.92 6.01
CA PRO A 148 -5.51 21.50 5.67
C PRO A 148 -4.07 20.99 5.55
N PHE A 149 -3.08 21.85 5.26
CA PHE A 149 -1.68 21.44 5.28
C PHE A 149 -1.23 21.09 6.70
N GLY A 150 -1.66 21.87 7.70
CA GLY A 150 -1.45 21.57 9.11
C GLY A 150 -2.09 20.25 9.53
N GLN A 151 -3.33 20.01 9.09
CA GLN A 151 -4.02 18.74 9.35
C GLN A 151 -3.29 17.55 8.71
N PHE A 152 -2.83 17.68 7.46
CA PHE A 152 -2.05 16.66 6.78
C PHE A 152 -0.75 16.36 7.53
N GLN A 153 0.01 17.39 7.92
CA GLN A 153 1.28 17.22 8.62
C GLN A 153 1.08 16.49 9.95
N LYS A 154 0.05 16.86 10.72
CA LYS A 154 -0.31 16.18 11.97
C LYS A 154 -0.54 14.68 11.77
N TRP A 155 -1.36 14.30 10.79
CA TRP A 155 -1.61 12.87 10.52
C TRP A 155 -0.39 12.14 9.93
N PHE A 156 0.43 12.84 9.14
CA PHE A 156 1.67 12.28 8.62
C PHE A 156 2.65 11.99 9.76
N ASP A 157 2.78 12.91 10.71
CA ASP A 157 3.63 12.74 11.90
C ASP A 157 3.13 11.59 12.78
N ASP A 158 1.80 11.43 12.95
CA ASP A 158 1.21 10.27 13.62
C ASP A 158 1.58 8.96 12.91
N ALA A 159 1.53 8.91 11.57
CA ALA A 159 1.88 7.75 10.78
C ALA A 159 3.37 7.38 10.92
N VAL A 160 4.25 8.38 10.99
CA VAL A 160 5.68 8.19 11.26
C VAL A 160 5.89 7.69 12.69
N ALA A 161 5.24 8.31 13.69
CA ALA A 161 5.37 7.93 15.09
C ALA A 161 4.85 6.51 15.37
N ALA A 162 3.81 6.08 14.64
CA ALA A 162 3.29 4.71 14.68
C ALA A 162 4.22 3.67 14.03
N GLY A 163 5.30 4.09 13.37
CA GLY A 163 6.25 3.19 12.71
C GLY A 163 5.68 2.50 11.47
N LEU A 164 4.71 3.12 10.79
CA LEU A 164 4.17 2.56 9.56
C LEU A 164 5.26 2.41 8.51
N LYS A 165 5.14 1.38 7.67
CA LYS A 165 6.07 1.16 6.58
C LYS A 165 5.81 2.18 5.47
N GLU A 166 6.85 2.96 5.12
CA GLU A 166 6.81 3.95 4.03
C GLU A 166 5.58 4.89 4.11
N PRO A 167 5.39 5.65 5.21
CA PRO A 167 4.22 6.51 5.39
C PRO A 167 4.12 7.62 4.34
N ASN A 168 5.23 7.92 3.65
CA ASN A 168 5.33 8.84 2.54
C ASN A 168 5.03 8.22 1.17
N ALA A 169 4.68 6.93 1.08
CA ALA A 169 4.17 6.34 -0.14
C ALA A 169 2.74 6.83 -0.42
N MET A 170 2.50 7.23 -1.66
CA MET A 170 1.19 7.70 -2.12
C MET A 170 0.85 7.15 -3.49
N ALA A 171 -0.41 6.81 -3.71
CA ALA A 171 -0.92 6.52 -5.04
C ALA A 171 -1.16 7.84 -5.79
N LEU A 172 -0.46 8.01 -6.92
CA LEU A 172 -0.64 9.12 -7.84
C LEU A 172 -1.49 8.69 -9.02
N SER A 173 -2.66 9.32 -9.15
CA SER A 173 -3.62 9.11 -10.23
C SER A 173 -3.55 10.28 -11.22
N THR A 174 -3.35 9.97 -12.50
CA THR A 174 -3.31 10.94 -13.61
C THR A 174 -4.16 10.43 -14.77
N ALA A 175 -4.60 11.32 -15.66
CA ALA A 175 -5.34 10.95 -16.86
C ALA A 175 -4.97 11.90 -18.00
N GLY A 176 -4.65 11.38 -19.19
CA GLY A 176 -4.40 12.20 -20.38
C GLY A 176 -5.69 12.66 -21.07
N LYS A 177 -5.59 13.15 -22.31
CA LYS A 177 -6.74 13.70 -23.08
C LYS A 177 -7.87 12.69 -23.33
N ASN A 178 -7.57 11.39 -23.30
CA ASN A 178 -8.56 10.33 -23.50
C ASN A 178 -9.43 10.06 -22.25
N GLY A 179 -9.19 10.74 -21.13
CA GLY A 179 -9.93 10.59 -19.88
C GLY A 179 -9.73 9.25 -19.17
N LYS A 180 -8.80 8.40 -19.63
CA LYS A 180 -8.53 7.10 -19.01
C LYS A 180 -7.53 7.29 -17.85
N PRO A 181 -7.94 7.08 -16.58
CA PRO A 181 -7.04 7.24 -15.46
C PRO A 181 -5.99 6.14 -15.43
N SER A 182 -4.82 6.46 -14.89
CA SER A 182 -3.82 5.47 -14.50
C SER A 182 -3.18 5.86 -13.17
N SER A 183 -2.88 4.84 -12.37
CA SER A 183 -2.38 5.00 -10.99
C SER A 183 -1.06 4.26 -10.81
N ARG A 184 -0.21 4.79 -9.95
CA ARG A 184 1.03 4.13 -9.50
C ARG A 184 1.47 4.72 -8.16
N ILE A 185 2.27 3.96 -7.41
CA ILE A 185 2.88 4.49 -6.19
C ILE A 185 4.06 5.40 -6.55
N VAL A 186 4.12 6.55 -5.88
CA VAL A 186 5.27 7.45 -5.84
C VAL A 186 5.53 7.82 -4.38
N LEU A 187 6.70 8.39 -4.09
CA LEU A 187 7.05 8.82 -2.74
C LEU A 187 6.92 10.34 -2.64
N LEU A 188 6.20 10.81 -1.62
CA LEU A 188 6.22 12.20 -1.17
C LEU A 188 7.64 12.55 -0.69
N LYS A 189 8.14 13.70 -1.13
CA LYS A 189 9.49 14.22 -0.82
C LYS A 189 9.50 15.61 -0.23
N GLY A 190 8.39 16.32 -0.29
CA GLY A 190 8.21 17.60 0.38
C GLY A 190 6.73 17.94 0.50
N VAL A 191 6.38 18.62 1.57
CA VAL A 191 5.08 19.25 1.76
C VAL A 191 5.31 20.63 2.37
N ASP A 192 4.76 21.64 1.73
CA ASP A 192 4.78 23.02 2.20
C ASP A 192 3.50 23.73 1.71
N LYS A 193 3.33 25.01 2.05
CA LYS A 193 2.15 25.80 1.63
C LYS A 193 1.96 25.89 0.11
N GLY A 194 3.02 25.68 -0.66
CA GLY A 194 3.00 25.63 -2.12
C GLY A 194 2.55 24.28 -2.69
N GLY A 195 2.48 23.21 -1.90
CA GLY A 195 1.94 21.92 -2.33
C GLY A 195 2.72 20.69 -1.91
N LEU A 196 2.41 19.56 -2.56
CA LEU A 196 3.03 18.26 -2.31
C LEU A 196 3.98 17.90 -3.46
N VAL A 197 5.22 17.55 -3.14
CA VAL A 197 6.31 17.34 -4.11
C VAL A 197 6.71 15.88 -4.20
N TRP A 198 6.89 15.40 -5.44
CA TRP A 198 7.51 14.10 -5.75
C TRP A 198 8.44 14.24 -6.96
N TYR A 199 9.32 13.27 -7.17
CA TYR A 199 10.28 13.27 -8.27
C TYR A 199 10.10 12.06 -9.18
N THR A 200 10.32 12.25 -10.48
CA THR A 200 10.06 11.24 -11.51
C THR A 200 10.91 11.49 -12.75
N ASN A 201 10.83 10.56 -13.69
CA ASN A 201 11.24 10.77 -15.08
C ASN A 201 10.11 11.49 -15.86
N TYR A 202 10.44 12.56 -16.55
CA TYR A 202 9.59 13.42 -17.38
C TYR A 202 9.16 12.78 -18.72
N GLU A 203 9.76 11.66 -19.11
CA GLU A 203 9.38 10.86 -20.29
C GLU A 203 8.46 9.69 -19.93
N SER A 204 8.14 9.52 -18.64
CA SER A 204 7.26 8.45 -18.20
C SER A 204 5.79 8.72 -18.60
N ARG A 205 4.97 7.66 -18.65
CA ARG A 205 3.53 7.77 -18.95
C ARG A 205 2.82 8.83 -18.10
N LYS A 206 3.11 8.90 -16.80
CA LYS A 206 2.48 9.89 -15.90
C LYS A 206 2.83 11.33 -16.27
N ALA A 207 4.06 11.57 -16.74
CA ALA A 207 4.52 12.89 -17.12
C ALA A 207 3.88 13.33 -18.44
N HIS A 208 3.70 12.41 -19.40
CA HIS A 208 2.91 12.65 -20.60
C HIS A 208 1.44 12.96 -20.26
N GLU A 209 0.81 12.18 -19.38
CA GLU A 209 -0.56 12.44 -18.92
C GLU A 209 -0.69 13.80 -18.22
N ILE A 210 0.25 14.16 -17.34
CA ILE A 210 0.31 15.48 -16.65
C ILE A 210 0.49 16.63 -17.64
N PHE A 211 1.36 16.46 -18.64
CA PHE A 211 1.56 17.46 -19.67
C PHE A 211 0.29 17.73 -20.48
N GLU A 212 -0.46 16.67 -20.79
CA GLU A 212 -1.73 16.77 -21.50
C GLU A 212 -2.87 17.32 -20.64
N ASN A 213 -2.86 16.99 -19.35
CA ASN A 213 -3.87 17.37 -18.38
C ASN A 213 -3.22 17.53 -17.00
N PRO A 214 -3.07 18.77 -16.50
CA PRO A 214 -2.35 19.04 -15.26
C PRO A 214 -3.13 18.63 -14.01
N HIS A 215 -4.32 18.04 -14.10
CA HIS A 215 -5.05 17.56 -12.93
C HIS A 215 -4.54 16.21 -12.47
N ALA A 216 -4.31 16.07 -11.16
CA ALA A 216 -3.99 14.79 -10.55
C ALA A 216 -4.65 14.63 -9.17
N SER A 217 -4.67 13.39 -8.71
CA SER A 217 -5.10 13.03 -7.36
C SER A 217 -4.02 12.19 -6.67
N LEU A 218 -3.76 12.51 -5.40
CA LEU A 218 -2.88 11.76 -4.50
C LEU A 218 -3.74 11.06 -3.46
N LEU A 219 -3.43 9.81 -3.16
CA LEU A 219 -4.04 9.04 -2.08
C LEU A 219 -2.97 8.47 -1.17
N PHE A 220 -3.04 8.84 0.11
CA PHE A 220 -2.32 8.20 1.20
C PHE A 220 -3.28 7.22 1.88
N TYR A 221 -2.82 5.97 2.08
CA TYR A 221 -3.55 4.98 2.86
C TYR A 221 -2.64 4.48 3.97
N TRP A 222 -3.01 4.82 5.21
CA TRP A 222 -2.31 4.42 6.42
C TRP A 222 -3.18 3.37 7.13
N ASP A 223 -3.06 2.13 6.65
CA ASP A 223 -3.84 0.98 7.09
C ASP A 223 -3.75 0.78 8.62
N GLY A 224 -2.55 0.84 9.20
CA GLY A 224 -2.34 0.68 10.64
C GLY A 224 -2.98 1.75 11.52
N LEU A 225 -3.46 2.86 10.92
CA LEU A 225 -4.21 3.92 11.61
C LEU A 225 -5.66 4.04 11.12
N ASN A 226 -6.08 3.17 10.20
CA ASN A 226 -7.37 3.25 9.53
C ASN A 226 -7.64 4.64 8.92
N ARG A 227 -6.61 5.28 8.36
CA ARG A 227 -6.70 6.65 7.81
C ARG A 227 -6.44 6.68 6.32
N GLN A 228 -7.14 7.59 5.65
CA GLN A 228 -6.84 7.95 4.27
C GLN A 228 -6.81 9.47 4.14
N VAL A 229 -5.88 9.97 3.32
CA VAL A 229 -5.89 11.36 2.87
C VAL A 229 -5.90 11.38 1.36
N ARG A 230 -6.91 12.05 0.79
CA ARG A 230 -6.95 12.35 -0.65
C ARG A 230 -6.63 13.81 -0.87
N VAL A 231 -5.78 14.10 -1.84
CA VAL A 231 -5.42 15.45 -2.25
C VAL A 231 -5.65 15.58 -3.74
N GLU A 232 -6.41 16.58 -4.16
CA GLU A 232 -6.72 16.84 -5.57
C GLU A 232 -6.25 18.25 -5.93
N GLY A 233 -5.70 18.41 -7.14
CA GLY A 233 -5.10 19.67 -7.52
C GLY A 233 -4.46 19.70 -8.90
N PHE A 234 -3.79 20.82 -9.15
CA PHE A 234 -3.03 21.07 -10.38
C PHE A 234 -1.57 20.73 -10.17
N VAL A 235 -0.94 20.13 -11.18
CA VAL A 235 0.45 19.71 -11.14
C VAL A 235 1.30 20.65 -11.99
N GLU A 236 2.41 21.12 -11.41
CA GLU A 236 3.44 21.89 -12.10
C GLU A 236 4.82 21.29 -11.87
N LYS A 237 5.76 21.56 -12.77
CA LYS A 237 7.16 21.19 -12.54
C LYS A 237 7.76 22.08 -11.46
N VAL A 238 8.57 21.50 -10.58
CA VAL A 238 9.43 22.30 -9.69
C VAL A 238 10.56 22.93 -10.51
N SER A 239 11.28 23.89 -9.91
CA SER A 239 12.40 24.53 -10.59
C SER A 239 13.53 23.52 -10.89
N ASP A 240 14.35 23.81 -11.89
CA ASP A 240 15.49 22.96 -12.21
C ASP A 240 16.50 22.93 -11.05
N GLU A 241 16.66 24.03 -10.31
CA GLU A 241 17.50 24.12 -9.12
C GLU A 241 16.98 23.26 -7.97
N GLU A 242 15.66 23.22 -7.75
CA GLU A 242 15.04 22.32 -6.77
C GLU A 242 15.26 20.85 -7.18
N SER A 243 15.10 20.55 -8.47
CA SER A 243 15.38 19.22 -9.02
C SER A 243 16.84 18.81 -8.89
N GLU A 244 17.78 19.72 -9.18
CA GLU A 244 19.23 19.50 -9.06
C GLU A 244 19.62 19.21 -7.60
N ARG A 245 19.14 20.05 -6.68
CA ARG A 245 19.42 19.91 -5.24
C ARG A 245 18.93 18.57 -4.71
N TYR A 246 17.71 18.18 -5.05
CA TYR A 246 17.18 16.90 -4.60
C TYR A 246 17.88 15.72 -5.30
N PHE A 247 18.21 15.81 -6.61
CA PHE A 247 18.95 14.76 -7.31
C PHE A 247 20.25 14.41 -6.60
N HIS A 248 21.05 15.41 -6.25
CA HIS A 248 22.36 15.22 -5.60
C HIS A 248 22.26 14.79 -4.13
N SER A 249 21.11 14.98 -3.48
CA SER A 249 20.87 14.44 -2.13
C SER A 249 20.65 12.92 -2.11
N ARG A 250 20.37 12.30 -3.27
CA ARG A 250 20.08 10.87 -3.37
C ARG A 250 21.37 10.04 -3.28
N PRO A 251 21.30 8.78 -2.82
CA PRO A 251 22.44 7.87 -2.89
C PRO A 251 22.99 7.74 -4.32
N ARG A 252 24.31 7.59 -4.49
CA ARG A 252 24.95 7.53 -5.83
C ARG A 252 24.33 6.47 -6.75
N GLY A 253 24.06 5.26 -6.25
CA GLY A 253 23.39 4.23 -7.05
C GLY A 253 21.98 4.62 -7.52
N SER A 254 21.26 5.45 -6.75
CA SER A 254 19.97 6.02 -7.17
C SER A 254 20.12 7.13 -8.22
N GLN A 255 21.22 7.88 -8.19
CA GLN A 255 21.57 8.86 -9.22
C GLN A 255 21.88 8.15 -10.54
N ILE A 256 22.71 7.10 -10.51
CA ILE A 256 23.03 6.26 -11.68
C ILE A 256 21.77 5.60 -12.23
N GLY A 257 20.96 4.96 -11.37
CA GLY A 257 19.73 4.31 -11.81
C GLY A 257 18.72 5.27 -12.46
N ALA A 258 18.76 6.56 -12.12
CA ALA A 258 17.93 7.57 -12.78
C ALA A 258 18.44 7.97 -14.18
N ILE A 259 19.74 7.77 -14.48
CA ILE A 259 20.30 7.92 -15.82
C ILE A 259 19.94 6.71 -16.69
N VAL A 260 20.14 5.50 -16.17
CA VAL A 260 19.93 4.23 -16.89
C VAL A 260 18.46 3.98 -17.21
N SER A 261 17.56 4.32 -16.28
CA SER A 261 16.15 3.96 -16.42
C SER A 261 15.38 4.95 -17.30
N MET A 262 15.26 4.61 -18.59
CA MET A 262 14.26 5.18 -19.51
C MET A 262 12.85 4.72 -19.13
N GLN A 263 12.35 5.24 -18.00
CA GLN A 263 11.16 4.75 -17.32
C GLN A 263 9.94 4.71 -18.24
N SER A 264 9.25 3.57 -18.28
CA SER A 264 8.05 3.33 -19.11
C SER A 264 8.30 3.10 -20.62
N THR A 265 9.56 2.87 -21.03
CA THR A 265 9.89 2.40 -22.39
C THR A 265 10.05 0.87 -22.44
N VAL A 266 9.85 0.27 -23.61
CA VAL A 266 10.09 -1.16 -23.83
C VAL A 266 11.59 -1.38 -23.99
N ILE A 267 12.15 -2.28 -23.17
CA ILE A 267 13.57 -2.67 -23.26
C ILE A 267 13.70 -4.11 -23.78
N PRO A 268 14.72 -4.43 -24.60
CA PRO A 268 14.93 -5.78 -25.14
C PRO A 268 15.21 -6.84 -24.07
N GLY A 269 15.73 -6.44 -22.90
CA GLY A 269 15.95 -7.34 -21.78
C GLY A 269 16.62 -6.65 -20.59
N ARG A 270 16.52 -7.28 -19.41
CA ARG A 270 17.06 -6.74 -18.16
C ARG A 270 18.60 -6.57 -18.17
N HIS A 271 19.30 -7.38 -18.96
CA HIS A 271 20.77 -7.36 -19.05
C HIS A 271 21.30 -6.00 -19.54
N ILE A 272 20.57 -5.30 -20.41
CA ILE A 272 20.94 -3.97 -20.90
C ILE A 272 21.01 -2.96 -19.75
N LEU A 273 20.02 -2.96 -18.85
CA LEU A 273 20.02 -2.06 -17.69
C LEU A 273 21.18 -2.33 -16.73
N HIS A 274 21.57 -3.61 -16.57
CA HIS A 274 22.71 -3.97 -15.72
C HIS A 274 24.03 -3.53 -16.33
N GLN A 275 24.21 -3.77 -17.64
CA GLN A 275 25.40 -3.34 -18.35
C GLN A 275 25.57 -1.81 -18.31
N GLU A 276 24.53 -1.05 -18.65
CA GLU A 276 24.58 0.42 -18.59
C GLU A 276 24.82 0.94 -17.17
N TYR A 277 24.27 0.25 -16.16
CA TYR A 277 24.51 0.59 -14.77
C TYR A 277 25.98 0.38 -14.39
N GLU A 278 26.57 -0.78 -14.72
CA GLU A 278 27.98 -1.10 -14.44
C GLU A 278 28.92 -0.12 -15.16
N GLU A 279 28.66 0.19 -16.44
CA GLU A 279 29.44 1.16 -17.21
C GLU A 279 29.43 2.55 -16.57
N LEU A 280 28.26 3.00 -16.08
CA LEU A 280 28.16 4.29 -15.39
C LEU A 280 28.77 4.25 -13.97
N GLU A 281 28.64 3.14 -13.26
CA GLU A 281 29.26 2.96 -11.95
C GLU A 281 30.79 3.00 -12.05
N GLU A 282 31.36 2.35 -13.05
CA GLU A 282 32.79 2.43 -13.35
C GLU A 282 33.21 3.85 -13.77
N LYS A 283 32.45 4.48 -14.68
CA LYS A 283 32.70 5.85 -15.14
C LYS A 283 32.73 6.88 -14.01
N PHE A 284 31.88 6.71 -13.00
CA PHE A 284 31.76 7.61 -11.86
C PHE A 284 32.40 7.04 -10.58
N SER A 285 33.30 6.06 -10.71
CA SER A 285 34.00 5.41 -9.58
C SER A 285 35.03 6.31 -8.90
N ASP A 286 35.53 7.33 -9.61
CA ASP A 286 36.47 8.34 -9.12
C ASP A 286 35.84 9.35 -8.13
N GLY A 287 34.55 9.21 -7.85
CA GLY A 287 33.81 10.12 -6.97
C GLY A 287 33.33 11.40 -7.66
N SER A 288 33.51 11.53 -8.98
CA SER A 288 33.02 12.66 -9.75
C SER A 288 31.50 12.87 -9.61
N LEU A 289 31.07 14.11 -9.82
CA LEU A 289 29.67 14.49 -9.72
C LEU A 289 28.88 13.86 -10.87
N ILE A 290 27.83 13.11 -10.52
CA ILE A 290 26.93 12.51 -11.49
C ILE A 290 25.93 13.59 -11.92
N PRO A 291 25.86 14.00 -13.19
CA PRO A 291 24.96 15.07 -13.62
C PRO A 291 23.50 14.62 -13.57
N LYS A 292 22.58 15.52 -13.19
CA LYS A 292 21.14 15.25 -13.29
C LYS A 292 20.72 15.11 -14.76
N PRO A 293 20.02 14.03 -15.15
CA PRO A 293 19.44 13.92 -16.49
C PRO A 293 18.42 15.03 -16.78
N LYS A 294 18.37 15.52 -18.02
CA LYS A 294 17.36 16.50 -18.46
C LYS A 294 15.92 15.97 -18.35
N HIS A 295 15.75 14.67 -18.55
CA HIS A 295 14.47 14.00 -18.42
C HIS A 295 14.10 13.67 -16.96
N TRP A 296 14.84 14.14 -15.96
CA TRP A 296 14.56 13.86 -14.55
C TRP A 296 14.32 15.15 -13.75
N GLY A 297 13.30 15.12 -12.89
CA GLY A 297 13.02 16.21 -11.96
C GLY A 297 11.74 16.05 -11.16
N GLY A 298 11.33 17.14 -10.50
CA GLY A 298 10.21 17.16 -9.58
C GLY A 298 8.91 17.70 -10.18
N TYR A 299 7.80 17.19 -9.65
CA TYR A 299 6.48 17.77 -9.80
C TYR A 299 5.94 18.18 -8.43
N ARG A 300 5.11 19.22 -8.44
CA ARG A 300 4.39 19.75 -7.29
C ARG A 300 2.90 19.77 -7.60
N LEU A 301 2.10 19.15 -6.74
CA LEU A 301 0.65 19.29 -6.78
C LEU A 301 0.25 20.45 -5.88
N LYS A 302 -0.39 21.46 -6.46
CA LYS A 302 -1.08 22.57 -5.80
C LYS A 302 -2.49 22.14 -5.43
N PRO A 303 -2.78 21.88 -4.15
CA PRO A 303 -4.07 21.35 -3.74
C PRO A 303 -5.19 22.36 -3.94
N VAL A 304 -6.32 21.88 -4.44
CA VAL A 304 -7.61 22.58 -4.40
C VAL A 304 -8.60 21.87 -3.48
N ALA A 305 -8.32 20.64 -3.10
CA ALA A 305 -9.10 19.88 -2.13
C ALA A 305 -8.22 18.91 -1.32
N PHE A 306 -8.54 18.78 -0.04
CA PHE A 306 -8.08 17.71 0.84
C PHE A 306 -9.30 16.98 1.41
N GLU A 307 -9.34 15.66 1.31
CA GLU A 307 -10.31 14.83 2.04
C GLU A 307 -9.57 14.00 3.08
N PHE A 308 -10.02 14.11 4.32
CA PHE A 308 -9.55 13.33 5.46
C PHE A 308 -10.60 12.30 5.81
N TRP A 309 -10.21 11.02 5.81
CA TRP A 309 -11.09 9.90 6.10
C TRP A 309 -10.54 9.08 7.27
N GLN A 310 -11.40 8.74 8.22
CA GLN A 310 -11.09 7.90 9.39
C GLN A 310 -12.06 6.72 9.46
N GLY A 311 -11.52 5.51 9.53
CA GLY A 311 -12.29 4.27 9.63
C GLY A 311 -13.00 4.15 10.98
N GLN A 312 -14.25 3.68 10.97
CA GLN A 312 -15.14 3.57 12.14
C GLN A 312 -15.86 2.21 12.16
N LYS A 313 -16.31 1.79 13.36
CA LYS A 313 -16.89 0.45 13.62
C LYS A 313 -18.13 0.13 12.78
N SER A 314 -18.99 1.12 12.56
CA SER A 314 -20.32 0.94 11.95
C SER A 314 -20.36 1.15 10.44
N ARG A 315 -19.20 1.34 9.78
CA ARG A 315 -19.07 1.85 8.40
C ARG A 315 -19.52 3.30 8.20
N LEU A 316 -20.02 3.95 9.25
CA LEU A 316 -20.21 5.40 9.27
C LEU A 316 -18.85 6.05 9.51
N HIS A 317 -18.03 6.05 8.46
CA HIS A 317 -16.69 6.62 8.49
C HIS A 317 -16.75 8.14 8.54
N ASP A 318 -15.86 8.73 9.32
CA ASP A 318 -15.73 10.18 9.36
C ASP A 318 -15.04 10.65 8.09
N ARG A 319 -15.64 11.65 7.42
CA ARG A 319 -15.14 12.19 6.17
C ARG A 319 -15.27 13.69 6.14
N ILE A 320 -14.13 14.37 6.12
CA ILE A 320 -14.08 15.83 6.14
C ILE A 320 -13.35 16.32 4.90
N LEU A 321 -14.05 17.09 4.07
CA LEU A 321 -13.53 17.69 2.85
C LEU A 321 -13.20 19.15 3.10
N LYS A 322 -11.95 19.54 2.88
CA LYS A 322 -11.48 20.93 2.83
C LYS A 322 -11.32 21.32 1.37
N GLN A 323 -12.06 22.31 0.89
CA GLN A 323 -11.96 22.80 -0.49
C GLN A 323 -11.50 24.25 -0.53
N PHE A 324 -10.54 24.54 -1.39
CA PHE A 324 -10.05 25.88 -1.61
C PHE A 324 -11.03 26.66 -2.50
N LYS A 325 -11.41 27.85 -2.07
CA LYS A 325 -12.28 28.77 -2.83
C LYS A 325 -11.46 29.98 -3.28
N VAL A 326 -11.24 30.05 -4.59
CA VAL A 326 -10.46 31.11 -5.23
C VAL A 326 -11.05 32.50 -4.97
N ASP A 327 -12.39 32.63 -5.00
CA ASP A 327 -13.08 33.92 -4.87
C ASP A 327 -12.85 34.62 -3.53
N VAL A 328 -12.52 33.85 -2.49
CA VAL A 328 -12.36 34.32 -1.10
C VAL A 328 -11.00 33.96 -0.51
N ASP A 329 -10.10 33.41 -1.34
CA ASP A 329 -8.74 32.98 -0.99
C ASP A 329 -8.67 32.21 0.33
N CYS A 330 -9.60 31.24 0.51
CA CYS A 330 -9.72 30.51 1.77
C CYS A 330 -10.15 29.06 1.61
N TRP A 331 -9.87 28.26 2.63
CA TRP A 331 -10.31 26.87 2.74
C TRP A 331 -11.66 26.78 3.45
N LEU A 332 -12.63 26.12 2.83
CA LEU A 332 -13.93 25.82 3.43
C LEU A 332 -14.03 24.35 3.82
N VAL A 333 -14.65 24.08 4.97
CA VAL A 333 -15.02 22.73 5.41
C VAL A 333 -16.36 22.35 4.78
N MET A 334 -16.44 21.17 4.18
CA MET A 334 -17.67 20.61 3.62
C MET A 334 -17.82 19.13 4.02
N HIS A 335 -19.06 18.70 4.24
CA HIS A 335 -19.37 17.29 4.39
C HIS A 335 -19.68 16.68 2.99
N PRO A 336 -19.13 15.51 2.62
CA PRO A 336 -19.35 14.92 1.29
C PRO A 336 -20.82 14.62 0.97
N MET A 337 -21.64 14.29 1.99
CA MET A 337 -23.09 14.10 1.80
C MET A 337 -23.80 15.38 1.35
N VAL A 338 -23.27 16.56 1.68
CA VAL A 338 -23.83 17.86 1.27
C VAL A 338 -23.27 18.32 -0.08
N SER A 339 -22.04 17.90 -0.44
CA SER A 339 -21.37 18.34 -1.68
C SER A 339 -22.08 17.90 -2.97
N LEU A 340 -22.80 16.77 -2.97
CA LEU A 340 -23.58 16.28 -4.13
C LEU A 340 -24.84 17.13 -4.41
N MET A 341 -25.41 17.81 -3.40
CA MET A 341 -26.55 18.71 -3.62
C MET A 341 -26.12 20.05 -4.20
N LEU A 342 -24.95 20.57 -3.82
CA LEU A 342 -24.52 21.92 -4.19
C LEU A 342 -24.03 22.03 -5.65
N SER A 343 -23.53 20.95 -6.26
CA SER A 343 -23.20 20.93 -7.69
C SER A 343 -24.43 21.20 -8.59
N SER A 344 -25.62 20.84 -8.11
CA SER A 344 -26.90 21.01 -8.80
C SER A 344 -27.49 22.43 -8.66
N LEU A 345 -27.01 23.23 -7.70
CA LEU A 345 -27.55 24.55 -7.33
C LEU A 345 -26.71 25.72 -7.87
N SER A 346 -25.74 25.45 -8.75
CA SER A 346 -24.82 26.46 -9.31
C SER A 346 -25.48 27.62 -10.08
N VAL A 347 -26.79 27.55 -10.35
CA VAL A 347 -27.59 28.63 -10.94
C VAL A 347 -28.07 29.65 -9.89
N VAL A 348 -28.35 29.25 -8.65
CA VAL A 348 -28.90 30.14 -7.61
C VAL A 348 -27.79 31.00 -6.98
N TYR A 349 -26.56 30.47 -6.91
CA TYR A 349 -25.41 31.15 -6.29
C TYR A 349 -24.98 32.44 -7.01
N ARG A 350 -25.21 32.56 -8.33
CA ARG A 350 -24.83 33.75 -9.11
C ARG A 350 -25.70 34.99 -8.85
N LEU A 351 -26.89 34.83 -8.27
CA LEU A 351 -27.79 35.96 -8.03
C LEU A 351 -27.55 36.65 -6.68
N PHE A 352 -26.94 35.98 -5.70
CA PHE A 352 -26.80 36.51 -4.33
C PHE A 352 -25.49 37.29 -4.08
N LEU A 353 -24.44 37.11 -4.90
CA LEU A 353 -23.14 37.78 -4.72
C LEU A 353 -23.09 39.25 -5.17
N LYS A 354 -24.22 39.87 -5.53
CA LYS A 354 -24.31 41.31 -5.80
C LYS A 354 -24.62 42.18 -4.57
N SER A 355 -24.72 41.60 -3.37
CA SER A 355 -25.06 42.35 -2.15
C SER A 355 -23.85 42.62 -1.26
N PRO A 356 -23.62 43.86 -0.78
CA PRO A 356 -22.43 44.25 -0.04
C PRO A 356 -22.61 43.98 1.46
N PHE A 357 -22.53 42.72 1.91
CA PHE A 357 -22.50 42.40 3.34
C PHE A 357 -21.19 41.71 3.74
N LYS A 358 -20.28 42.49 4.31
CA LYS A 358 -19.10 42.01 5.05
C LYS A 358 -19.55 41.52 6.43
N CYS A 359 -19.76 40.21 6.62
CA CYS A 359 -19.47 39.51 7.89
C CYS A 359 -19.70 37.99 7.76
N CYS A 360 -18.68 37.19 8.08
CA CYS A 360 -18.65 35.73 7.92
C CYS A 360 -19.64 34.97 8.86
N LYS A 361 -20.12 35.60 9.93
CA LYS A 361 -21.02 34.95 10.92
C LYS A 361 -22.51 34.95 10.52
N THR A 362 -22.96 35.87 9.66
CA THR A 362 -24.38 35.99 9.29
C THR A 362 -24.76 35.02 8.17
N VAL A 363 -23.80 34.71 7.28
CA VAL A 363 -24.02 33.80 6.15
C VAL A 363 -24.16 32.35 6.63
N LEU A 364 -23.36 31.92 7.61
CA LEU A 364 -23.46 30.58 8.21
C LEU A 364 -24.83 30.33 8.87
N LYS A 365 -25.34 31.29 9.66
CA LYS A 365 -26.67 31.20 10.27
C LYS A 365 -27.83 31.13 9.26
N PHE A 366 -27.66 31.73 8.08
CA PHE A 366 -28.69 31.68 7.03
C PHE A 366 -28.74 30.31 6.35
N PHE A 367 -27.58 29.66 6.16
CA PHE A 367 -27.50 28.32 5.59
C PHE A 367 -27.93 27.21 6.56
N ASP A 368 -27.68 27.37 7.87
CA ASP A 368 -28.20 26.45 8.89
C ASP A 368 -29.74 26.44 8.91
N ASN A 369 -30.37 27.61 8.79
CA ASN A 369 -31.84 27.71 8.72
C ASN A 369 -32.40 27.16 7.40
N LEU A 370 -31.78 27.43 6.24
CA LEU A 370 -32.23 26.88 4.95
C LEU A 370 -32.10 25.35 4.88
N GLY A 371 -31.03 24.79 5.48
CA GLY A 371 -30.83 23.35 5.57
C GLY A 371 -31.90 22.65 6.42
N SER A 372 -32.38 23.33 7.48
CA SER A 372 -33.44 22.81 8.34
C SER A 372 -34.83 22.82 7.67
N GLU A 373 -35.15 23.84 6.85
CA GLU A 373 -36.42 23.91 6.12
C GLU A 373 -36.47 22.94 4.93
N LEU A 374 -35.35 22.73 4.21
CA LEU A 374 -35.29 21.81 3.08
C LEU A 374 -35.36 20.32 3.50
N MET A 375 -34.85 19.98 4.69
CA MET A 375 -35.05 18.66 5.30
C MET A 375 -36.53 18.37 5.61
N HIS A 376 -37.28 19.40 6.02
CA HIS A 376 -38.69 19.26 6.38
C HIS A 376 -39.62 19.04 5.18
N VAL A 377 -39.22 19.47 3.98
CA VAL A 377 -39.99 19.32 2.73
C VAL A 377 -39.73 17.98 2.04
N TYR A 378 -38.63 17.29 2.35
CA TYR A 378 -38.27 16.00 1.73
C TYR A 378 -38.57 14.76 2.59
N MET A 379 -38.98 14.94 3.85
CA MET A 379 -39.44 13.85 4.73
C MET A 379 -40.97 13.81 4.94
N SER A 380 -41.74 14.50 4.10
CA SER A 380 -43.22 14.46 4.08
C SER A 380 -43.77 13.64 2.94
#